data_AF-A0A0L0P103-F1
#
_entry.id   AF-A0A0L0P103-F1
#
_cell.length_a   1.000
_cell.length_b   1.000
_cell.length_c   1.000
_cell.angle_alpha   90.00
_cell.angle_beta   90.00
_cell.angle_gamma   90.00
#
_symmetry.space_group_name_H-M   'P 1'
#
loop_
_entity.id
_entity.type
_entity.pdbx_description
1 polymer ?
#
loop_
_entity_poly.entity_id
_entity_poly.type
_entity_poly.pdbx_seq_one_letter_code
_entity_poly.pdbx_strand_id
1 'polypeptide(L)'
;MKRIFLIDCPGIVPPSNKDTEADILFRGVVRVEHVTNPEQYIPDMLQKCERKHLERTYEIKGWSNYEEDPSLLEKASTEFIELIARKQGRLLKGGEPDESAVAKQVLNDFNRGKIPWFVLPPKDEEVRTGEDKKAEYKRKREERELERDAEESAKRLKMEEGEESEEGEEEEDQNNDFAKEKSEESEE
;
A
#
# COMPACT_ATOMS: atom_id res chain seq x y z
N MET A 1 10.17 -25.30 -23.98
CA MET A 1 11.48 -24.79 -23.50
C MET A 1 11.28 -23.47 -22.77
N LYS A 2 11.67 -23.37 -21.50
CA LYS A 2 11.73 -22.07 -20.80
C LYS A 2 12.99 -21.34 -21.29
N ARG A 3 12.84 -20.15 -21.88
CA ARG A 3 13.89 -19.39 -22.61
C ARG A 3 14.27 -18.06 -21.94
N ILE A 4 13.89 -17.84 -20.68
CA ILE A 4 14.15 -16.59 -19.97
C ILE A 4 14.91 -16.92 -18.69
N PHE A 5 16.03 -16.23 -18.49
CA PHE A 5 16.82 -16.26 -17.27
C PHE A 5 16.76 -14.88 -16.63
N LEU A 6 16.44 -14.85 -15.34
CA LEU A 6 16.50 -13.64 -14.53
C LEU A 6 17.86 -13.60 -13.83
N ILE A 7 18.50 -12.45 -13.88
CA ILE A 7 19.76 -12.17 -13.19
C ILE A 7 19.47 -11.03 -12.23
N ASP A 8 19.80 -11.24 -10.96
CA ASP A 8 19.70 -10.23 -9.91
C ASP A 8 21.10 -9.69 -9.59
N CYS A 9 21.20 -8.38 -9.38
CA CYS A 9 22.46 -7.68 -9.11
C CYS A 9 22.33 -6.92 -7.78
N PRO A 10 23.43 -6.76 -7.02
CA PRO A 10 23.40 -5.95 -5.81
C PRO A 10 23.12 -4.48 -6.14
N GLY A 11 22.55 -3.75 -5.18
CA GLY A 11 22.36 -2.30 -5.29
C GLY A 11 23.70 -1.57 -5.36
N ILE A 12 23.85 -0.66 -6.33
CA ILE A 12 25.03 0.19 -6.51
C ILE A 12 24.64 1.67 -6.42
N VAL A 13 25.50 2.48 -5.81
CA VAL A 13 25.33 3.93 -5.71
C VAL A 13 26.54 4.60 -6.35
N PRO A 14 26.38 5.25 -7.52
CA PRO A 14 27.47 5.97 -8.16
C PRO A 14 27.97 7.13 -7.28
N PRO A 15 29.29 7.35 -7.17
CA PRO A 15 29.80 8.49 -6.43
C PRO A 15 29.43 9.78 -7.16
N SER A 16 28.66 10.64 -6.51
CA SER A 16 28.24 11.95 -7.02
C SER A 16 28.56 13.03 -5.99
N ASN A 17 29.32 14.03 -6.38
CA ASN A 17 29.65 15.16 -5.50
C ASN A 17 28.44 16.09 -5.23
N LYS A 18 27.31 15.85 -5.88
CA LYS A 18 26.08 16.62 -5.68
C LYS A 18 25.20 16.04 -4.59
N ASP A 19 25.43 14.78 -4.20
CA ASP A 19 24.62 14.11 -3.20
C ASP A 19 25.08 14.52 -1.81
N THR A 20 24.13 14.95 -0.98
CA THR A 20 24.40 15.21 0.43
C THR A 20 24.38 13.91 1.23
N GLU A 21 24.99 13.91 2.42
CA GLU A 21 24.91 12.77 3.33
C GLU A 21 23.46 12.43 3.72
N ALA A 22 22.63 13.46 3.91
CA ALA A 22 21.21 13.32 4.17
C ALA A 22 20.50 12.59 3.01
N ASP A 23 20.79 12.97 1.76
CA ASP A 23 20.22 12.30 0.59
C ASP A 23 20.63 10.82 0.51
N ILE A 24 21.88 10.50 0.82
CA ILE A 24 22.38 9.12 0.85
C ILE A 24 21.64 8.31 1.93
N LEU A 25 21.40 8.92 3.09
CA LEU A 25 20.70 8.31 4.21
C LEU A 25 19.22 8.04 3.92
N PHE A 26 18.50 9.02 3.34
CA PHE A 26 17.08 8.90 2.99
C PHE A 26 16.80 7.97 1.80
N ARG A 27 17.83 7.64 1.00
CA ARG A 27 17.75 6.59 -0.04
C ARG A 27 17.96 5.18 0.51
N GLY A 28 18.23 5.04 1.81
CA GLY A 28 18.46 3.74 2.46
C GLY A 28 19.77 3.05 2.06
N VAL A 29 20.78 3.83 1.63
CA VAL A 29 22.09 3.30 1.19
C VAL A 29 22.90 2.79 2.38
N VAL A 30 22.81 3.50 3.51
CA VAL A 30 23.54 3.20 4.74
C VAL A 30 22.61 2.66 5.82
N ARG A 31 23.17 1.79 6.67
CA ARG A 31 22.47 1.32 7.88
C ARG A 31 22.50 2.43 8.94
N VAL A 32 21.32 2.87 9.38
CA VAL A 32 21.18 3.97 10.35
C VAL A 32 21.82 3.67 11.70
N GLU A 33 22.02 2.39 12.03
CA GLU A 33 22.65 1.95 13.27
C GLU A 33 24.09 2.46 13.39
N HIS A 34 24.80 2.58 12.26
CA HIS A 34 26.20 3.03 12.19
C HIS A 34 26.35 4.55 12.02
N VAL A 35 25.23 5.27 11.88
CA VAL A 35 25.25 6.73 11.73
C VAL A 35 25.52 7.36 13.10
N THR A 36 26.52 8.23 13.13
CA THR A 36 26.84 9.08 14.28
C THR A 36 25.92 10.30 14.26
N ASN A 37 25.39 10.67 15.42
CA ASN A 37 24.47 11.80 15.61
C ASN A 37 23.27 11.78 14.63
N PRO A 38 22.45 10.72 14.65
CA PRO A 38 21.27 10.58 13.77
C PRO A 38 20.24 11.70 13.91
N GLU A 39 20.18 12.36 15.08
CA GLU A 39 19.28 13.48 15.38
C GLU A 39 19.41 14.65 14.41
N GLN A 40 20.60 14.88 13.83
CA GLN A 40 20.85 15.98 12.89
C GLN A 40 20.07 15.86 11.57
N TYR A 41 19.62 14.65 11.21
CA TYR A 41 18.89 14.40 9.96
C TYR A 41 17.36 14.50 10.13
N ILE A 42 16.88 14.66 11.36
CA ILE A 42 15.44 14.79 11.62
C ILE A 42 14.86 16.07 11.01
N PRO A 43 15.49 17.27 11.12
CA PRO A 43 15.02 18.48 10.43
C PRO A 43 14.77 18.27 8.93
N ASP A 44 15.70 17.64 8.22
CA ASP A 44 15.56 17.38 6.78
C ASP A 44 14.45 16.36 6.48
N MET A 45 14.27 15.36 7.37
CA MET A 45 13.17 14.40 7.26
C MET A 45 11.81 15.09 7.44
N LEU A 46 11.70 16.02 8.38
CA LEU A 46 10.49 16.80 8.62
C LEU A 46 10.09 17.64 7.41
N GLN A 47 11.06 18.21 6.69
CA GLN A 47 10.78 18.94 5.46
C GLN A 47 10.21 18.04 4.34
N LYS A 48 10.56 16.75 4.34
CA LYS A 48 10.07 15.79 3.33
C LYS A 48 8.71 15.19 3.67
N CYS A 49 8.31 15.20 4.94
CA CYS A 49 7.10 14.54 5.42
C CYS A 49 6.02 15.57 5.77
N GLU A 50 4.77 15.29 5.40
CA GLU A 50 3.66 16.11 5.89
C GLU A 50 3.43 15.87 7.40
N ARG A 51 3.29 16.96 8.15
CA ARG A 51 3.05 16.93 9.60
C ARG A 51 1.89 16.02 10.00
N LYS A 52 0.79 16.07 9.24
CA LYS A 52 -0.42 15.25 9.44
C LYS A 52 -0.12 13.76 9.46
N HIS A 53 0.83 13.30 8.65
CA HIS A 53 1.20 11.89 8.57
C HIS A 53 2.07 11.48 9.77
N LEU A 54 2.98 12.34 10.21
CA LEU A 54 3.82 12.10 11.38
C LEU A 54 2.98 12.04 12.66
N GLU A 55 2.08 13.00 12.87
CA GLU A 55 1.18 13.02 14.02
C GLU A 55 0.27 11.79 14.06
N ARG A 56 -0.22 11.33 12.91
CA ARG A 56 -1.02 10.09 12.84
C ARG A 56 -0.19 8.85 13.14
N THR A 57 1.01 8.75 12.58
CA THR A 57 1.85 7.54 12.67
C THR A 57 2.36 7.29 14.08
N TYR A 58 2.74 8.36 14.79
CA TYR A 58 3.26 8.29 16.14
C TYR A 58 2.22 8.64 17.20
N GLU A 59 1.02 9.08 16.81
CA GLU A 59 -0.07 9.57 17.67
C GLU A 59 0.45 10.54 18.75
N ILE A 60 1.17 11.56 18.27
CA ILE A 60 1.70 12.68 19.05
C ILE A 60 1.18 14.00 18.44
N LYS A 61 1.11 15.05 19.27
CA LYS A 61 0.65 16.39 18.89
C LYS A 61 1.38 17.44 19.72
N GLY A 62 1.32 18.71 19.31
CA GLY A 62 1.71 19.84 20.16
C GLY A 62 3.18 20.30 20.06
N TRP A 63 3.98 19.68 19.21
CA TRP A 63 5.29 20.19 18.78
C TRP A 63 5.17 21.46 17.91
N SER A 64 6.21 22.29 17.94
CA SER A 64 6.28 23.59 17.26
C SER A 64 5.92 23.52 15.77
N ASN A 65 5.18 24.51 15.28
CA ASN A 65 4.74 24.55 13.88
C ASN A 65 5.79 25.22 12.99
N TYR A 66 6.67 24.42 12.39
CA TYR A 66 7.72 24.91 11.49
C TYR A 66 7.21 25.29 10.08
N GLU A 67 5.95 24.94 9.74
CA GLU A 67 5.35 25.31 8.45
C GLU A 67 5.02 26.82 8.39
N GLU A 68 4.73 27.43 9.54
CA GLU A 68 4.48 28.88 9.66
C GLU A 68 5.77 29.68 9.79
N ASP A 69 6.71 29.17 10.59
CA ASP A 69 8.01 29.82 10.83
C ASP A 69 9.16 28.80 10.68
N PRO A 70 9.93 28.87 9.58
CA PRO A 70 11.06 27.98 9.34
C PRO A 70 12.15 28.04 10.41
N SER A 71 12.25 29.13 11.18
CA SER A 71 13.23 29.25 12.27
C SER A 71 12.93 28.29 13.43
N LEU A 72 11.69 27.79 13.52
CA LEU A 72 11.27 26.82 14.52
C LEU A 72 11.62 25.37 14.16
N LEU A 73 12.22 25.10 12.99
CA LEU A 73 12.46 23.74 12.52
C LEU A 73 13.34 22.91 13.48
N GLU A 74 14.43 23.49 13.98
CA GLU A 74 15.33 22.82 14.95
C GLU A 74 14.65 22.58 16.30
N LYS A 75 13.78 23.51 16.70
CA LYS A 75 13.00 23.35 17.93
C LYS A 75 11.95 22.26 17.75
N ALA A 76 11.28 22.24 16.59
CA ALA A 76 10.27 21.24 16.25
C ALA A 76 10.88 19.83 16.16
N SER A 77 12.07 19.67 15.56
CA SER A 77 12.75 18.36 15.51
C SER A 77 13.07 17.82 16.90
N THR A 78 13.58 18.67 17.80
CA THR A 78 13.90 18.29 19.18
C THR A 78 12.64 17.90 19.95
N GLU A 79 11.58 18.72 19.89
CA GLU A 79 10.29 18.45 20.55
C GLU A 79 9.63 17.18 20.00
N PHE A 80 9.74 16.93 18.70
CA PHE A 80 9.22 15.72 18.05
C PHE A 80 9.85 14.46 18.64
N ILE A 81 11.18 14.43 18.71
CA ILE A 81 11.95 13.31 19.26
C ILE A 81 11.60 13.12 20.73
N GLU A 82 11.56 14.19 21.51
CA GLU A 82 11.22 14.15 22.94
C GLU A 82 9.82 13.57 23.18
N LEU A 83 8.82 14.02 22.42
CA LEU A 83 7.44 13.51 22.54
C LEU A 83 7.36 12.01 22.26
N ILE A 84 8.08 11.53 21.23
CA ILE A 84 8.15 10.09 20.91
C ILE A 84 8.87 9.33 22.02
N ALA A 85 10.00 9.85 22.50
CA ALA A 85 10.79 9.23 23.56
C ALA A 85 9.96 9.03 24.83
N ARG A 86 9.27 10.09 25.27
CA ARG A 86 8.39 10.06 26.45
C ARG A 86 7.21 9.13 26.27
N LYS A 87 6.57 9.13 25.09
CA LYS A 87 5.45 8.22 24.79
C LYS A 87 5.87 6.75 24.78
N GLN A 88 7.05 6.44 24.24
CA GLN A 88 7.55 5.06 24.14
C GLN A 88 8.30 4.60 25.39
N GLY A 89 8.57 5.48 26.36
CA GLY A 89 9.37 5.18 27.53
C GLY A 89 10.86 4.97 27.22
N ARG A 90 11.37 5.50 26.10
CA ARG A 90 12.79 5.46 25.72
C ARG A 90 13.53 6.60 26.40
N LEU A 91 13.76 6.42 27.70
CA LEU A 91 14.46 7.39 28.54
C LEU A 91 15.76 6.80 29.07
N LEU A 92 16.79 7.62 29.13
CA LEU A 92 18.05 7.34 29.80
C LEU A 92 17.88 7.36 31.32
N LYS A 93 18.93 6.91 32.02
CA LYS A 93 18.98 6.99 33.48
C LYS A 93 18.91 8.45 33.91
N GLY A 94 17.89 8.79 34.71
CA GLY A 94 17.60 10.17 35.09
C GLY A 94 16.34 10.74 34.45
N GLY A 95 15.70 10.01 33.53
CA GLY A 95 14.44 10.43 32.89
C GLY A 95 14.64 11.36 31.70
N GLU A 96 15.88 11.52 31.23
CA GLU A 96 16.21 12.25 30.00
C GLU A 96 15.82 11.43 28.77
N PRO A 97 15.22 12.04 27.73
CA PRO A 97 14.94 11.38 26.45
C PRO A 97 16.19 10.80 25.79
N ASP A 98 16.13 9.57 25.29
CA ASP A 98 17.19 9.01 24.44
C ASP A 98 16.98 9.46 22.98
N GLU A 99 17.49 10.65 22.67
CA GLU A 99 17.32 11.27 21.35
C GLU A 99 17.92 10.43 20.23
N SER A 100 19.12 9.90 20.44
CA SER A 100 19.84 9.15 19.41
C SER A 100 19.13 7.84 19.06
N ALA A 101 18.64 7.09 20.06
CA ALA A 101 17.92 5.86 19.81
C ALA A 101 16.58 6.10 19.11
N VAL A 102 15.86 7.15 19.51
CA VAL A 102 14.60 7.53 18.88
C VAL A 102 14.83 8.01 17.46
N ALA A 103 15.85 8.83 17.20
CA ALA A 103 16.19 9.29 15.87
C ALA A 103 16.51 8.10 14.92
N LYS A 104 17.29 7.12 15.37
CA LYS A 104 17.54 5.89 14.56
C LYS A 104 16.26 5.14 14.25
N GLN A 105 15.36 5.01 15.22
CA GLN A 105 14.08 4.37 15.00
C GLN A 105 13.24 5.13 13.97
N VAL A 106 13.15 6.45 14.10
CA VAL A 106 12.38 7.31 13.19
C VAL A 106 12.93 7.26 11.76
N LEU A 107 14.25 7.34 11.60
CA LEU A 107 14.90 7.24 10.28
C LEU A 107 14.70 5.85 9.64
N ASN A 108 14.70 4.79 10.44
CA ASN A 108 14.35 3.45 9.97
C ASN A 108 12.88 3.35 9.53
N ASP A 109 11.97 3.94 10.31
CA ASP A 109 10.53 3.99 10.00
C ASP A 109 10.27 4.78 8.70
N PHE A 110 11.05 5.84 8.47
CA PHE A 110 11.03 6.63 7.23
C PHE A 110 11.46 5.78 6.02
N ASN A 111 12.61 5.10 6.10
CA ASN A 111 13.13 4.28 5.00
C ASN A 111 12.28 3.03 4.71
N ARG A 112 11.61 2.48 5.72
CA ARG A 112 10.70 1.32 5.56
C ARG A 112 9.31 1.69 5.05
N GLY A 113 9.02 2.99 4.90
CA GLY A 113 7.72 3.47 4.44
C GLY A 113 6.60 3.41 5.47
N LYS A 114 6.93 3.31 6.77
CA LYS A 114 5.93 3.44 7.84
C LYS A 114 5.40 4.87 7.90
N ILE A 115 6.29 5.84 7.68
CA ILE A 115 5.92 7.24 7.45
C ILE A 115 5.68 7.40 5.94
N PRO A 116 4.44 7.70 5.51
CA PRO A 116 4.16 7.94 4.10
C PRO A 116 4.73 9.31 3.69
N TRP A 117 5.54 9.30 2.64
CA TRP A 117 6.08 10.51 2.00
C TRP A 117 6.32 10.24 0.51
N PHE A 118 6.35 11.29 -0.30
CA PHE A 118 6.65 11.19 -1.72
C PHE A 118 7.23 12.50 -2.24
N VAL A 119 8.00 12.41 -3.31
CA VAL A 119 8.50 13.58 -4.05
C VAL A 119 7.57 13.82 -5.23
N LEU A 120 7.09 15.06 -5.36
CA LEU A 120 6.33 15.46 -6.53
C LEU A 120 7.21 15.40 -7.78
N PRO A 121 6.66 14.98 -8.93
CA PRO A 121 7.42 15.01 -10.17
C PRO A 121 7.85 16.46 -10.48
N PRO A 122 8.97 16.64 -11.22
CA PRO A 122 9.33 17.95 -11.76
C PRO A 122 8.14 18.57 -12.49
N LYS A 123 7.93 19.88 -12.29
CA LYS A 123 6.87 20.59 -13.01
C LYS A 123 7.26 20.65 -14.49
N ASP A 124 6.37 20.17 -15.36
CA ASP A 124 6.52 20.35 -16.80
C ASP A 124 6.38 21.86 -17.09
N GLU A 125 7.46 22.52 -17.51
CA GLU A 125 7.44 23.92 -17.97
C GLU A 125 6.82 24.04 -19.37
N GLU A 126 6.70 22.92 -20.08
CA GLU A 126 6.06 22.85 -21.39
C GLU A 126 4.55 22.63 -21.25
N VAL A 127 3.76 23.56 -21.78
CA VAL A 127 2.31 23.37 -21.97
C VAL A 127 2.12 22.26 -23.00
N ARG A 128 1.82 21.04 -22.54
CA ARG A 128 1.45 19.94 -23.43
C ARG A 128 0.15 20.30 -24.18
N THR A 129 0.28 20.58 -25.48
CA THR A 129 -0.84 20.75 -26.43
C THR A 129 -1.30 19.43 -27.06
N GLY A 130 -0.69 18.30 -26.68
CA GLY A 130 -1.05 16.98 -27.18
C GLY A 130 -2.20 16.35 -26.40
N GLU A 131 -3.16 15.75 -27.11
CA GLU A 131 -4.27 14.99 -26.54
C GLU A 131 -3.75 13.90 -25.58
N ASP A 132 -4.35 13.85 -24.39
CA ASP A 132 -3.92 13.01 -23.29
C ASP A 132 -4.32 11.54 -23.55
N LYS A 133 -3.51 10.83 -24.36
CA LYS A 133 -3.75 9.42 -24.76
C LYS A 133 -3.93 8.47 -23.57
N LYS A 134 -3.50 8.87 -22.36
CA LYS A 134 -3.69 8.11 -21.11
C LYS A 134 -5.18 7.88 -20.80
N ALA A 135 -6.03 8.87 -21.09
CA ALA A 135 -7.47 8.73 -20.91
C ALA A 135 -8.06 7.73 -21.92
N GLU A 136 -7.54 7.70 -23.14
CA GLU A 136 -7.93 6.75 -24.18
C GLU A 136 -7.54 5.31 -23.81
N TYR A 137 -6.30 5.09 -23.32
CA TYR A 137 -5.85 3.78 -22.86
C TYR A 137 -6.66 3.27 -21.65
N LYS A 138 -7.07 4.17 -20.74
CA LYS A 138 -7.91 3.81 -19.59
C LYS A 138 -9.30 3.37 -20.04
N ARG A 139 -9.96 4.13 -20.92
CA ARG A 139 -11.27 3.77 -21.49
C ARG A 139 -11.22 2.45 -22.26
N LYS A 140 -10.20 2.28 -23.12
CA LYS A 140 -10.01 1.05 -23.91
C LYS A 140 -9.67 -0.18 -23.07
N ARG A 141 -9.22 0.02 -21.82
CA ARG A 141 -9.03 -1.06 -20.86
C ARG A 141 -10.35 -1.40 -20.16
N GLU A 142 -11.07 -0.40 -19.67
CA GLU A 142 -12.39 -0.56 -19.04
C GLU A 142 -13.39 -1.23 -19.99
N GLU A 143 -13.39 -0.85 -21.28
CA GLU A 143 -14.23 -1.45 -22.32
C GLU A 143 -13.92 -2.94 -22.54
N ARG A 144 -12.63 -3.32 -22.58
CA ARG A 144 -12.21 -4.73 -22.69
C ARG A 144 -12.50 -5.55 -21.44
N GLU A 145 -12.53 -4.93 -20.26
CA GLU A 145 -12.91 -5.59 -19.01
C GLU A 145 -14.43 -5.84 -19.01
N LEU A 146 -15.25 -4.87 -19.40
CA LEU A 146 -16.71 -5.03 -19.55
C LEU A 146 -17.11 -6.08 -20.61
N GLU A 147 -16.43 -6.13 -21.76
CA GLU A 147 -16.69 -7.15 -22.78
C GLU A 147 -16.40 -8.56 -22.24
N ARG A 148 -15.32 -8.74 -21.48
CA ARG A 148 -14.98 -10.02 -20.87
C ARG A 148 -16.01 -10.44 -19.81
N ASP A 149 -16.45 -9.50 -18.98
CA ASP A 149 -17.47 -9.77 -17.96
C ASP A 149 -18.81 -10.14 -18.59
N ALA A 150 -19.18 -9.49 -19.71
CA ALA A 150 -20.38 -9.81 -20.48
C ALA A 150 -20.29 -11.19 -21.14
N GLU A 151 -19.15 -11.54 -21.74
CA GLU A 151 -18.89 -12.86 -22.32
C GLU A 151 -18.93 -13.97 -21.25
N GLU A 152 -18.39 -13.72 -20.06
CA GLU A 152 -18.41 -14.67 -18.95
C GLU A 152 -19.83 -14.86 -18.40
N SER A 153 -20.61 -13.78 -18.29
CA SER A 153 -22.01 -13.82 -17.86
C SER A 153 -22.89 -14.57 -18.87
N ALA A 154 -22.69 -14.33 -20.17
CA ALA A 154 -23.41 -15.03 -21.24
C ALA A 154 -23.06 -16.53 -21.32
N LYS A 155 -21.82 -16.91 -20.96
CA LYS A 155 -21.43 -18.32 -20.84
C LYS A 155 -22.09 -19.00 -19.64
N ARG A 156 -22.20 -18.31 -18.50
CA ARG A 156 -22.89 -18.85 -17.31
C ARG A 156 -24.38 -19.09 -17.58
N LEU A 157 -25.07 -18.13 -18.21
CA LEU A 157 -26.48 -18.29 -18.59
C LEU A 157 -26.71 -19.46 -19.55
N LYS A 158 -25.81 -19.69 -20.52
CA LYS A 158 -25.89 -20.83 -21.44
C LYS A 158 -25.60 -22.18 -20.78
N MET A 159 -24.86 -22.21 -19.67
CA MET A 159 -24.66 -23.43 -18.89
C MET A 159 -25.90 -23.74 -18.04
N GLU A 160 -26.53 -22.72 -17.45
CA GLU A 160 -27.78 -22.86 -16.70
C GLU A 160 -28.96 -23.29 -17.60
N GLU A 161 -29.10 -22.73 -18.81
CA GLU A 161 -30.12 -23.18 -19.80
C GLU A 161 -29.84 -24.59 -20.36
N GLY A 162 -28.58 -25.06 -20.33
CA GLY A 162 -28.22 -26.41 -20.75
C GLY A 162 -28.57 -27.47 -19.72
N GLU A 163 -28.47 -27.16 -18.42
CA GLU A 163 -28.84 -28.06 -17.33
C GLU A 163 -30.36 -28.25 -17.23
N GLU A 164 -31.19 -27.23 -17.52
CA GLU A 164 -32.66 -27.38 -17.57
C GLU A 164 -33.16 -28.24 -18.74
N SER A 165 -32.33 -28.49 -19.77
CA SER A 165 -32.72 -29.31 -20.93
C SER A 165 -32.44 -30.81 -20.78
N GLU A 166 -31.57 -31.21 -19.83
CA GLU A 166 -31.30 -32.65 -19.56
C GLU A 166 -32.29 -33.26 -18.55
N GLU A 167 -32.98 -32.46 -17.71
CA GLU A 167 -34.00 -32.98 -16.78
C GLU A 167 -35.37 -33.26 -17.44
N GLY A 168 -35.56 -32.89 -18.71
CA GLY A 168 -36.83 -33.01 -19.44
C GLY A 168 -37.06 -34.33 -20.19
N GLU A 169 -36.09 -35.25 -20.25
CA GLU A 169 -36.20 -36.51 -21.01
C GLU A 169 -36.38 -37.77 -20.14
N GLU A 170 -36.36 -37.69 -18.81
CA GLU A 170 -36.46 -38.87 -17.93
C GLU A 170 -37.86 -39.17 -17.35
N GLU A 171 -38.91 -38.36 -17.62
CA GLU A 171 -40.22 -38.51 -16.96
C GLU A 171 -41.29 -39.37 -17.69
N GLU A 172 -41.00 -40.09 -18.78
CA GLU A 172 -42.05 -40.88 -19.47
C GLU A 172 -42.14 -42.39 -19.15
N ASP A 173 -41.23 -43.02 -18.39
CA ASP A 173 -41.19 -44.49 -18.35
C ASP A 173 -41.50 -45.21 -17.01
N GLN A 174 -42.05 -44.55 -15.97
CA GLN A 174 -42.29 -45.23 -14.68
C GLN A 174 -43.64 -44.98 -13.99
N ASN A 175 -44.74 -44.86 -14.72
CA ASN A 175 -46.08 -44.80 -14.10
C ASN A 175 -47.07 -45.84 -14.64
N ASN A 176 -46.70 -47.12 -14.59
CA ASN A 176 -47.70 -48.18 -14.77
C ASN A 176 -47.53 -49.43 -13.90
N ASP A 177 -47.01 -49.32 -12.66
CA ASP A 177 -46.94 -50.52 -11.80
C ASP A 177 -47.02 -50.28 -10.28
N PHE A 178 -47.88 -49.35 -9.82
CA PHE A 178 -48.16 -49.23 -8.37
C PHE A 178 -49.61 -48.84 -8.05
N ALA A 179 -50.57 -49.47 -8.72
CA ALA A 179 -51.99 -49.43 -8.31
C ALA A 179 -52.53 -50.86 -8.12
N LYS A 180 -51.80 -51.70 -7.38
CA LYS A 180 -52.29 -53.02 -6.99
C LYS A 180 -51.66 -53.50 -5.69
N GLU A 181 -51.92 -52.81 -4.59
CA GLU A 181 -51.91 -53.37 -3.22
C GLU A 181 -52.26 -52.27 -2.21
N LYS A 182 -53.56 -52.04 -2.00
CA LYS A 182 -54.19 -51.63 -0.71
C LYS A 182 -55.67 -51.33 -0.91
N SER A 183 -56.46 -52.38 -1.10
CA SER A 183 -57.89 -52.38 -0.77
C SER A 183 -58.42 -53.80 -0.57
N GLU A 184 -57.75 -54.57 0.27
CA GLU A 184 -58.35 -55.64 1.08
C GLU A 184 -57.74 -55.36 2.46
N GLU A 185 -58.44 -54.67 3.37
CA GLU A 185 -59.37 -55.33 4.30
C GLU A 185 -60.24 -54.26 5.01
N SER A 186 -61.53 -54.19 4.67
CA SER A 186 -62.61 -53.95 5.64
C SER A 186 -63.96 -54.37 5.02
N GLU A 187 -64.38 -55.56 5.46
CA GLU A 187 -65.77 -55.96 5.78
C GLU A 187 -66.74 -56.37 4.65
N GLU A 188 -67.15 -57.65 4.80
CA GLU A 188 -68.42 -58.29 4.41
C GLU A 188 -68.74 -58.59 2.93
#